data_AF-A0A7J8DRA8-F1
#
_entry.id   AF-A0A7J8DRA8-F1
#
_cell.length_a   1.000
_cell.length_b   1.000
_cell.length_c   1.000
_cell.angle_alpha   90.00
_cell.angle_beta   90.00
_cell.angle_gamma   90.00
#
_symmetry.space_group_name_H-M   'P 1'
#
loop_
_entity.id
_entity.type
_entity.pdbx_description
1 polymer ?
#
loop_
_entity_poly.entity_id
_entity_poly.type
_entity_poly.pdbx_seq_one_letter_code
_entity_poly.pdbx_strand_id
1 'polypeptide(L)'
;MALMLRRGSAAGLVRPELWLLLWAAAWPLGATACPALCTCTGTTVDCHGTGLQAIPKNIPRNTERLELNGNNITRIHKNDFAGLKQLRVLQLMENQIGVVERGAFDDMKELERLRLNRNQLHLLPELLFQNNQALSRL
;
A
#
# COMPACT_ATOMS: atom_id res chain seq x y z
N MET A 1 12.65 20.77 -76.39
CA MET A 1 12.06 19.75 -75.49
C MET A 1 12.36 20.20 -74.06
N ALA A 2 11.42 20.90 -73.43
CA ALA A 2 10.41 20.34 -72.53
C ALA A 2 11.05 19.87 -71.21
N LEU A 3 10.64 20.29 -70.01
CA LEU A 3 9.53 21.13 -69.57
C LEU A 3 9.87 21.52 -68.12
N MET A 4 9.67 22.78 -67.74
CA MET A 4 9.55 23.18 -66.32
C MET A 4 8.32 22.49 -65.73
N LEU A 5 8.46 21.65 -64.70
CA LEU A 5 7.33 21.15 -63.91
C LEU A 5 7.39 21.62 -62.45
N ARG A 6 6.55 22.62 -62.20
CA ARG A 6 5.56 22.74 -61.11
C ARG A 6 5.98 22.42 -59.67
N ARG A 7 6.03 23.52 -58.91
CA ARG A 7 5.45 23.72 -57.57
C ARG A 7 4.27 22.77 -57.28
N GLY A 8 4.38 21.98 -56.21
CA GLY A 8 3.31 21.16 -55.65
C GLY A 8 3.33 21.23 -54.13
N SER A 9 2.51 22.10 -53.57
CA SER A 9 2.13 22.07 -52.15
C SER A 9 1.28 20.82 -51.91
N ALA A 10 1.69 19.95 -51.00
CA ALA A 10 0.82 18.96 -50.40
C ALA A 10 0.81 19.22 -48.89
N ALA A 11 -0.20 19.99 -48.46
CA ALA A 11 -0.56 20.13 -47.06
C ALA A 11 -0.91 18.72 -46.53
N GLY A 12 -0.05 18.18 -45.67
CA GLY A 12 -0.33 16.96 -44.92
C GLY A 12 -1.47 17.24 -43.95
N LEU A 13 -2.67 16.85 -44.35
CA LEU A 13 -3.89 16.88 -43.56
C LEU A 13 -3.72 15.89 -42.39
N VAL A 14 -3.22 16.37 -41.25
CA VAL A 14 -3.19 15.58 -40.00
C VAL A 14 -4.65 15.40 -39.57
N ARG A 15 -5.22 14.22 -39.83
CA ARG A 15 -6.56 13.85 -39.35
C ARG A 15 -6.53 13.89 -37.81
N PRO A 16 -7.37 14.71 -37.15
CA PRO A 16 -7.31 14.93 -35.70
C PRO A 16 -7.85 13.74 -34.87
N GLU A 17 -8.22 12.64 -35.53
CA GLU A 17 -8.90 11.51 -34.90
C GLU A 17 -7.95 10.39 -34.42
N LEU A 18 -6.63 10.62 -34.43
CA LEU A 18 -5.66 9.65 -33.92
C LEU A 18 -5.18 9.93 -32.48
N TRP A 19 -5.57 11.05 -31.87
CA TRP A 19 -5.20 11.35 -30.48
C TRP A 19 -6.13 10.69 -29.46
N LEU A 20 -7.37 10.36 -29.84
CA LEU A 20 -8.36 9.74 -28.94
C LEU A 20 -8.02 8.28 -28.57
N LEU A 21 -7.25 7.58 -29.41
CA LEU A 21 -6.81 6.21 -29.13
C LEU A 21 -5.56 6.13 -28.25
N LEU A 22 -4.86 7.24 -28.03
CA LEU A 22 -3.67 7.28 -27.16
C LEU A 22 -4.00 7.60 -25.70
N TRP A 23 -5.20 8.10 -25.40
CA TRP A 23 -5.64 8.33 -24.02
C TRP A 23 -6.40 7.15 -23.42
N ALA A 24 -6.94 6.26 -24.24
CA ALA A 24 -7.71 5.10 -23.79
C ALA A 24 -6.85 3.94 -23.24
N ALA A 25 -5.52 3.98 -23.44
CA ALA A 25 -4.59 2.93 -23.01
C ALA A 25 -3.98 3.16 -21.62
N ALA A 26 -4.39 4.20 -20.90
CA ALA A 26 -3.83 4.56 -19.59
C ALA A 26 -4.88 4.60 -18.48
N TRP A 27 -5.94 3.79 -18.57
CA TRP A 27 -6.70 3.49 -17.36
C TRP A 27 -5.93 2.43 -16.56
N PRO A 28 -5.36 2.75 -15.39
CA PRO A 28 -5.02 1.70 -14.46
C PRO A 28 -6.36 1.05 -14.12
N LEU A 29 -6.52 -0.21 -14.50
CA LEU A 29 -7.47 -1.09 -13.83
C LEU A 29 -7.28 -0.83 -12.34
N GLY A 30 -8.37 -0.50 -11.64
CA GLY A 30 -8.39 -0.18 -10.22
C GLY A 30 -8.01 -1.37 -9.32
N ALA A 31 -6.91 -2.06 -9.64
CA ALA A 31 -6.19 -2.92 -8.75
C ALA A 31 -5.49 -2.00 -7.76
N THR A 32 -5.87 -2.10 -6.49
CA THR A 32 -5.12 -1.53 -5.38
C THR A 32 -3.71 -2.08 -5.49
N ALA A 33 -2.77 -1.24 -5.94
CA ALA A 33 -1.44 -1.70 -6.30
C ALA A 33 -0.72 -2.26 -5.07
N CYS A 34 -0.23 -3.50 -5.18
CA CYS A 34 0.58 -4.12 -4.12
C CYS A 34 1.81 -3.25 -3.82
N PRO A 35 2.25 -3.11 -2.55
CA PRO A 35 3.48 -2.40 -2.23
C PRO A 35 4.69 -3.00 -2.96
N ALA A 36 5.60 -2.15 -3.44
CA ALA A 36 6.68 -2.54 -4.37
C ALA A 36 7.66 -3.60 -3.81
N LEU A 37 7.81 -3.65 -2.48
CA LEU A 37 8.68 -4.62 -1.80
C LEU A 37 7.91 -5.84 -1.28
N CYS A 38 6.61 -5.91 -1.50
CA CYS A 38 5.74 -6.91 -0.93
C CYS A 38 5.13 -7.81 -1.99
N THR A 39 4.67 -8.98 -1.57
CA THR A 39 3.93 -9.92 -2.39
C THR A 39 2.49 -9.97 -1.91
N CYS A 40 1.52 -9.82 -2.81
CA CYS A 40 0.10 -9.85 -2.49
C CYS A 40 -0.55 -11.10 -3.08
N THR A 41 -1.18 -11.92 -2.26
CA THR A 41 -1.90 -13.14 -2.66
C THR A 41 -3.28 -13.18 -1.99
N GLY A 42 -4.33 -13.04 -2.80
CA GLY A 42 -5.69 -12.88 -2.28
C GLY A 42 -5.80 -11.65 -1.37
N THR A 43 -6.14 -11.86 -0.09
CA THR A 43 -6.23 -10.84 0.96
C THR A 43 -5.00 -10.79 1.87
N THR A 44 -3.93 -11.54 1.53
CA THR A 44 -2.67 -11.54 2.28
C THR A 44 -1.65 -10.63 1.61
N VAL A 45 -1.00 -9.79 2.41
CA VAL A 45 0.12 -8.94 2.01
C VAL A 45 1.35 -9.35 2.79
N ASP A 46 2.35 -9.88 2.09
CA ASP A 46 3.60 -10.35 2.67
C ASP A 46 4.76 -9.41 2.35
N CYS A 47 5.29 -8.76 3.39
CA CYS A 47 6.42 -7.84 3.34
C CYS A 47 7.58 -8.32 4.25
N HIS A 48 7.64 -9.61 4.57
CA HIS A 48 8.60 -10.16 5.51
C HIS A 48 10.06 -9.94 5.07
N GLY A 49 10.92 -9.44 5.97
CA GLY A 49 12.37 -9.44 5.73
C GLY A 49 12.83 -8.52 4.59
N THR A 50 12.03 -7.52 4.24
CA THR A 50 12.26 -6.65 3.08
C THR A 50 13.07 -5.39 3.43
N GLY A 51 13.49 -5.26 4.70
CA GLY A 51 14.28 -4.12 5.18
C GLY A 51 13.49 -2.83 5.32
N LEU A 52 12.15 -2.91 5.40
CA LEU A 52 11.27 -1.76 5.54
C LEU A 52 11.60 -0.98 6.81
N GLN A 53 11.73 0.34 6.68
CA GLN A 53 11.92 1.24 7.82
C GLN A 53 10.60 1.84 8.31
N ALA A 54 9.53 1.70 7.52
CA ALA A 54 8.19 2.21 7.80
C ALA A 54 7.13 1.32 7.14
N ILE A 55 5.90 1.45 7.63
CA ILE A 55 4.74 0.71 7.08
C ILE A 55 4.36 1.29 5.70
N PRO A 56 4.26 0.47 4.64
CA PRO A 56 3.89 0.94 3.31
C PRO A 56 2.48 1.55 3.28
N LYS A 57 2.32 2.70 2.60
CA LYS A 57 1.02 3.43 2.56
C LYS A 57 0.00 2.86 1.58
N ASN A 58 0.44 2.06 0.62
CA ASN A 58 -0.40 1.51 -0.45
C ASN A 58 -0.82 0.06 -0.19
N ILE A 59 -1.05 -0.32 1.07
CA ILE A 59 -1.59 -1.63 1.41
C ILE A 59 -3.06 -1.71 0.91
N PRO A 60 -3.46 -2.75 0.17
CA PRO A 60 -4.84 -2.94 -0.26
C PRO A 60 -5.84 -2.91 0.90
N ARG A 61 -6.96 -2.19 0.75
CA ARG A 61 -7.96 -2.02 1.83
C ARG A 61 -8.68 -3.31 2.23
N ASN A 62 -8.66 -4.30 1.35
CA ASN A 62 -9.23 -5.63 1.58
C ASN A 62 -8.22 -6.63 2.18
N THR A 63 -7.09 -6.14 2.70
CA THR A 63 -6.10 -7.00 3.36
C THR A 63 -6.68 -7.53 4.67
N GLU A 64 -6.67 -8.86 4.83
CA GLU A 64 -7.04 -9.55 6.07
C GLU A 64 -5.82 -9.97 6.89
N ARG A 65 -4.69 -10.21 6.22
CA ARG A 65 -3.43 -10.63 6.85
C ARG A 65 -2.26 -9.82 6.33
N LEU A 66 -1.51 -9.20 7.23
CA LEU A 66 -0.35 -8.38 6.93
C LEU A 66 0.88 -8.89 7.68
N GLU A 67 1.89 -9.31 6.91
CA GLU A 67 3.17 -9.80 7.42
C GLU A 67 4.25 -8.73 7.25
N LEU A 68 4.71 -8.16 8.35
CA LEU A 68 5.77 -7.15 8.40
C LEU A 68 6.94 -7.60 9.29
N ASN A 69 7.06 -8.90 9.57
CA ASN A 69 8.11 -9.42 10.43
C ASN A 69 9.51 -9.22 9.83
N GLY A 70 10.53 -9.14 10.70
CA GLY A 70 11.93 -9.11 10.27
C GLY A 70 12.30 -7.84 9.49
N ASN A 71 11.65 -6.72 9.80
CA ASN A 71 11.91 -5.43 9.18
C ASN A 71 12.62 -4.48 10.17
N ASN A 72 12.89 -3.25 9.73
CA ASN A 72 13.58 -2.22 10.51
C ASN A 72 12.63 -1.09 10.93
N ILE A 73 11.36 -1.41 11.19
CA ILE A 73 10.35 -0.43 11.57
C ILE A 73 10.60 0.02 13.01
N THR A 74 10.67 1.32 13.24
CA THR A 74 10.98 1.91 14.57
C THR A 74 9.78 2.56 15.24
N ARG A 75 8.77 2.96 14.47
CA ARG A 75 7.60 3.68 14.95
C ARG A 75 6.36 3.28 14.17
N ILE A 76 5.24 3.15 14.87
CA ILE A 76 3.90 3.01 14.28
C ILE A 76 3.14 4.31 14.51
N HIS A 77 2.78 4.97 13.43
CA HIS A 77 1.99 6.20 13.44
C HIS A 77 0.50 5.92 13.41
N LYS A 78 -0.28 6.90 13.87
CA LYS A 78 -1.75 6.83 13.90
C LYS A 78 -2.36 6.41 12.55
N ASN A 79 -1.77 6.87 11.44
CA ASN A 79 -2.31 6.69 10.09
C ASN A 79 -1.61 5.59 9.30
N ASP A 80 -0.78 4.75 9.91
CA ASP A 80 -0.05 3.69 9.19
C ASP A 80 -0.97 2.55 8.73
N PHE A 81 -2.02 2.25 9.50
CA PHE A 81 -3.02 1.23 9.18
C PHE A 81 -4.40 1.81 8.85
N ALA A 82 -4.46 3.10 8.52
CA ALA A 82 -5.72 3.80 8.25
C ALA A 82 -6.49 3.13 7.11
N GLY A 83 -7.77 2.84 7.36
CA GLY A 83 -8.66 2.22 6.39
C GLY A 83 -8.51 0.70 6.21
N LEU A 84 -7.58 0.03 6.90
CA LEU A 84 -7.44 -1.43 6.88
C LEU A 84 -8.47 -2.13 7.79
N LYS A 85 -9.74 -1.84 7.55
CA LYS A 85 -10.86 -2.25 8.42
C LYS A 85 -11.08 -3.77 8.47
N GLN A 86 -10.64 -4.48 7.44
CA GLN A 86 -10.77 -5.93 7.31
C GLN A 86 -9.57 -6.69 7.88
N LEU A 87 -8.56 -6.00 8.43
CA LEU A 87 -7.37 -6.65 8.93
C LEU A 87 -7.68 -7.47 10.19
N ARG A 88 -7.37 -8.77 10.14
CA ARG A 88 -7.59 -9.73 11.23
C ARG A 88 -6.28 -10.18 11.88
N VAL A 89 -5.20 -10.24 11.09
CA VAL A 89 -3.88 -10.68 11.54
C VAL A 89 -2.82 -9.67 11.15
N LEU A 90 -2.11 -9.14 12.14
CA LEU A 90 -0.98 -8.24 11.96
C LEU A 90 0.27 -8.82 12.65
N GLN A 91 1.29 -9.09 11.86
CA GLN A 91 2.57 -9.62 12.34
C GLN A 91 3.67 -8.56 12.21
N LEU A 92 4.22 -8.10 13.33
CA LEU A 92 5.25 -7.06 13.42
C LEU A 92 6.44 -7.53 14.27
N MET A 93 6.65 -8.84 14.35
CA MET A 93 7.72 -9.44 15.14
C MET A 93 9.08 -9.06 14.57
N GLU A 94 10.12 -9.06 15.41
CA GLU A 94 11.50 -8.86 14.95
C GLU A 94 11.67 -7.55 14.18
N ASN A 95 11.14 -6.48 14.76
CA ASN A 95 11.33 -5.11 14.31
C ASN A 95 12.05 -4.31 15.42
N GLN A 96 12.11 -3.00 15.26
CA GLN A 96 12.77 -2.09 16.21
C GLN A 96 11.76 -1.10 16.80
N ILE A 97 10.48 -1.49 16.88
CA ILE A 97 9.39 -0.58 17.25
C ILE A 97 9.57 -0.18 18.71
N GLY A 98 9.86 1.09 18.94
CA GLY A 98 9.93 1.69 20.28
C GLY A 98 8.69 2.50 20.65
N VAL A 99 7.97 3.02 19.64
CA VAL A 99 6.83 3.91 19.84
C VAL A 99 5.65 3.48 18.98
N VAL A 100 4.49 3.36 19.62
CA VAL A 100 3.18 3.21 18.96
C VAL A 100 2.34 4.43 19.32
N GLU A 101 1.84 5.16 18.33
CA GLU A 101 1.01 6.33 18.56
C GLU A 101 -0.40 5.94 19.02
N ARG A 102 -1.02 6.80 19.82
CA ARG A 102 -2.41 6.63 20.27
C ARG A 102 -3.34 6.56 19.06
N GLY A 103 -4.17 5.51 19.04
CA GLY A 103 -5.15 5.27 17.98
C GLY A 103 -4.58 4.68 16.70
N ALA A 104 -3.31 4.24 16.68
CA ALA A 104 -2.71 3.56 15.52
C ALA A 104 -3.48 2.29 15.07
N PHE A 105 -4.27 1.70 15.96
CA PHE A 105 -5.04 0.48 15.68
C PHE A 105 -6.55 0.70 15.64
N ASP A 106 -7.04 1.95 15.76
CA ASP A 106 -8.46 2.26 15.96
C ASP A 106 -9.37 1.78 14.80
N ASP A 107 -8.86 1.78 13.57
CA ASP A 107 -9.62 1.41 12.37
C ASP A 107 -9.79 -0.12 12.21
N MET A 108 -8.91 -0.91 12.81
CA MET A 108 -8.84 -2.38 12.63
C MET A 108 -9.76 -3.11 13.61
N LYS A 109 -11.07 -2.90 13.47
CA LYS A 109 -12.08 -3.44 14.41
C LYS A 109 -12.14 -4.98 14.43
N GLU A 110 -11.81 -5.60 13.30
CA GLU A 110 -11.77 -7.06 13.12
C GLU A 110 -10.42 -7.68 13.53
N LEU A 111 -9.50 -6.91 14.11
CA LEU A 111 -8.17 -7.40 14.46
C LEU A 111 -8.26 -8.45 15.57
N GLU A 112 -7.97 -9.70 15.23
CA GLU A 112 -8.00 -10.84 16.16
C GLU A 112 -6.63 -11.12 16.77
N ARG A 113 -5.57 -10.90 16.00
CA ARG A 113 -4.20 -11.26 16.36
C ARG A 113 -3.22 -10.15 16.00
N LEU A 114 -2.56 -9.63 17.01
CA LEU A 114 -1.42 -8.75 16.89
C LEU A 114 -0.19 -9.47 17.45
N ARG A 115 0.97 -9.34 16.79
CA ARG A 115 2.24 -9.87 17.31
C ARG A 115 3.31 -8.80 17.26
N LEU A 116 3.76 -8.38 18.44
CA LEU A 116 4.77 -7.33 18.63
C LEU A 116 6.04 -7.81 19.35
N ASN A 117 6.19 -9.12 19.58
CA ASN A 117 7.36 -9.69 20.25
C ASN A 117 8.67 -9.38 19.51
N ARG A 118 9.77 -9.30 20.25
CA ARG A 118 11.09 -8.93 19.73
C ARG A 118 11.08 -7.55 19.06
N ASN A 119 10.58 -6.55 19.80
CA ASN A 119 10.65 -5.13 19.50
C ASN A 119 11.28 -4.38 20.68
N GLN A 120 11.32 -3.04 20.63
CA GLN A 120 11.90 -2.16 21.65
C GLN A 120 10.81 -1.43 22.46
N LEU A 121 9.64 -2.05 22.60
CA LEU A 121 8.49 -1.45 23.28
C LEU A 121 8.73 -1.41 24.78
N HIS A 122 8.84 -0.20 25.33
CA HIS A 122 8.91 0.02 26.78
C HIS A 122 7.56 0.36 27.39
N LEU A 123 6.70 1.05 26.63
CA LEU A 123 5.40 1.52 27.09
C LEU A 123 4.42 1.55 25.93
N LEU A 124 3.19 1.08 26.17
CA LEU A 124 2.08 1.20 25.23
C LEU A 124 1.16 2.32 25.72
N PRO A 125 0.66 3.21 24.82
CA PRO A 125 -0.32 4.21 25.20
C PRO A 125 -1.53 3.59 25.90
N GLU A 126 -2.09 4.30 26.87
CA GLU A 126 -3.38 3.94 27.45
C GLU A 126 -4.45 3.88 26.35
N LEU A 127 -5.38 2.93 26.49
CA LEU A 127 -6.49 2.74 25.56
C LEU A 127 -6.08 2.39 24.13
N LEU A 128 -4.83 1.93 23.90
CA LEU A 128 -4.33 1.57 22.56
C LEU A 128 -5.23 0.56 21.83
N PHE A 129 -5.85 -0.36 22.57
CA PHE A 129 -6.70 -1.42 22.03
C PHE A 129 -8.20 -1.21 22.30
N GLN A 130 -8.63 0.00 22.71
CA GLN A 130 -10.02 0.26 23.11
C GLN A 130 -11.05 -0.06 22.01
N ASN A 131 -10.63 0.02 20.74
CA ASN A 131 -11.48 -0.17 19.56
C ASN A 131 -11.31 -1.55 18.89
N ASN A 132 -10.37 -2.37 19.37
CA ASN A 132 -10.07 -3.70 18.81
C ASN A 132 -10.80 -4.79 19.61
N GLN A 133 -12.13 -4.80 19.55
CA GLN A 133 -12.97 -5.69 20.37
C GLN A 133 -12.78 -7.18 20.04
N ALA A 134 -12.37 -7.49 18.81
CA ALA A 134 -12.06 -8.85 18.36
C ALA A 134 -10.68 -9.35 18.84
N LEU A 135 -9.85 -8.48 19.43
CA LEU A 135 -8.46 -8.83 19.76
C LEU A 135 -8.43 -9.88 20.87
N SER A 136 -7.95 -11.06 20.52
CA SER A 136 -7.88 -12.21 21.44
C SER A 136 -6.46 -12.68 21.70
N ARG A 137 -5.48 -12.24 20.88
CA ARG A 137 -4.07 -12.66 20.98
C ARG A 137 -3.14 -11.47 20.71
N LEU A 138 -2.24 -11.21 21.65
CA LEU A 138 -1.21 -10.15 21.62
C LEU A 138 0.20 -10.75 21.78
#